data_AF-A0A2G7H3U5-F1
#
_entry.id   AF-A0A2G7H3U5-F1
#
_cell.length_a   1.000
_cell.length_b   1.000
_cell.length_c   1.000
_cell.angle_alpha   90.00
_cell.angle_beta   90.00
_cell.angle_gamma   90.00
#
_symmetry.space_group_name_H-M   'P 1'
#
loop_
_entity.id
_entity.type
_entity.pdbx_description
1 polymer ?
#
loop_
_entity_poly.entity_id
_entity_poly.type
_entity_poly.pdbx_seq_one_letter_code
_entity_poly.pdbx_strand_id
1 'polypeptide(L)'
;MRAAVVGVGALGLVGCVPTSSVIPNDFTDFGDAQQAAICAASPRVGPMGILEYGTGAAAGSVPPDYALNCPDLRVTAERWTVTVWAPTFTAALAAFLPEAEFLTYYADLRVRVTDTQVSADPIDSVPEALLDEVRRVTVTVTPLGGPAQLVLRGGVVTPVTLEPGATYRVDIRTDRTPNPWPSVTLDPASGTVQAQLAR
;
A
#
# COMPACT_ATOMS: atom_id res chain seq x y z
N MET A 1 13.94 -62.76 37.85
CA MET A 1 14.60 -61.74 38.70
C MET A 1 14.71 -60.46 37.89
N ARG A 2 14.21 -59.34 38.44
CA ARG A 2 14.48 -57.91 38.12
C ARG A 2 14.36 -57.45 36.65
N ALA A 3 13.92 -56.25 36.28
CA ALA A 3 13.07 -55.18 36.80
C ALA A 3 13.11 -54.08 35.71
N ALA A 4 12.02 -53.31 35.58
CA ALA A 4 11.97 -51.94 35.04
C ALA A 4 12.18 -51.79 33.49
N VAL A 5 11.72 -50.76 32.78
CA VAL A 5 11.40 -49.36 33.11
C VAL A 5 10.30 -48.86 32.15
N VAL A 6 9.49 -47.93 32.67
CA VAL A 6 8.48 -47.08 32.04
C VAL A 6 9.04 -46.20 30.92
N GLY A 7 8.30 -46.03 29.83
CA GLY A 7 8.58 -45.01 28.82
C GLY A 7 7.30 -44.46 28.21
N VAL A 8 6.69 -43.48 28.89
CA VAL A 8 5.59 -42.68 28.35
C VAL A 8 6.16 -41.79 27.24
N GLY A 9 5.92 -42.15 25.99
CA GLY A 9 6.25 -41.35 24.83
C GLY A 9 5.29 -40.16 24.72
N ALA A 10 5.66 -39.03 25.32
CA ALA A 10 5.06 -37.74 25.05
C ALA A 10 5.44 -37.32 23.62
N LEU A 11 4.52 -37.48 22.67
CA LEU A 11 4.60 -36.87 21.34
C LEU A 11 4.44 -35.36 21.52
N GLY A 12 5.57 -34.67 21.57
CA GLY A 12 5.62 -33.21 21.52
C GLY A 12 5.06 -32.71 20.19
N LEU A 13 3.93 -32.01 20.27
CA LEU A 13 3.43 -31.15 19.21
C LEU A 13 4.48 -30.05 18.99
N VAL A 14 5.24 -30.15 17.91
CA VAL A 14 6.06 -29.05 17.40
C VAL A 14 5.08 -28.04 16.82
N GLY A 15 4.66 -27.08 17.66
CA GLY A 15 3.95 -25.90 17.19
C GLY A 15 4.87 -25.11 16.26
N CYS A 16 4.57 -25.11 14.97
CA CYS A 16 5.03 -24.07 14.07
C CYS A 16 4.37 -22.76 14.52
N VAL A 17 5.00 -22.07 15.47
CA VAL A 17 4.71 -20.67 15.70
C VAL A 17 5.21 -19.93 14.45
N PRO A 18 4.40 -19.12 13.77
CA PRO A 18 4.93 -18.26 12.73
C PRO A 18 5.99 -17.38 13.39
N THR A 19 7.25 -17.58 13.02
CA THR A 19 8.31 -16.65 13.33
C THR A 19 7.95 -15.36 12.61
N SER A 20 7.37 -14.41 13.34
CA SER A 20 7.40 -13.00 13.00
C SER A 20 8.86 -12.66 12.78
N SER A 21 9.27 -12.67 11.52
CA SER A 21 10.60 -12.28 11.12
C SER A 21 10.62 -10.78 11.34
N VAL A 22 11.13 -10.37 12.50
CA VAL A 22 11.48 -8.97 12.76
C VAL A 22 12.60 -8.68 11.77
N ILE A 23 12.26 -8.14 10.61
CA ILE A 23 13.24 -7.61 9.67
C ILE A 23 13.94 -6.46 10.43
N PRO A 24 15.26 -6.52 10.65
CA PRO A 24 15.99 -5.41 11.24
C PRO A 24 15.84 -4.20 10.31
N ASN A 25 15.10 -3.20 10.75
CA ASN A 25 14.89 -1.94 10.01
C ASN A 25 16.06 -0.99 10.26
N ASP A 26 17.22 -1.31 9.68
CA ASP A 26 18.26 -0.32 9.48
C ASP A 26 17.89 0.49 8.24
N PHE A 27 17.77 1.81 8.39
CA PHE A 27 17.46 2.71 7.29
C PHE A 27 18.51 2.57 6.19
N THR A 28 18.07 2.24 4.99
CA THR A 28 18.90 2.06 3.81
C THR A 28 19.14 3.43 3.17
N ASP A 29 20.32 3.98 3.43
CA ASP A 29 20.82 5.17 2.74
C ASP A 29 21.64 4.74 1.51
N PHE A 30 21.17 5.09 0.32
CA PHE A 30 21.85 4.78 -0.93
C PHE A 30 22.92 5.83 -1.22
N GLY A 31 24.17 5.42 -1.42
CA GLY A 31 25.19 6.33 -1.95
C GLY A 31 24.88 6.80 -3.38
N ASP A 32 25.44 7.94 -3.81
CA ASP A 32 25.14 8.58 -5.09
C ASP A 32 25.19 7.65 -6.31
N ALA A 33 26.22 6.80 -6.40
CA ALA A 33 26.38 5.86 -7.51
C ALA A 33 25.28 4.78 -7.52
N GLN A 34 24.85 4.34 -6.34
CA GLN A 34 23.76 3.38 -6.20
C GLN A 34 22.42 4.01 -6.51
N GLN A 35 22.16 5.24 -6.04
CA GLN A 35 20.97 6.00 -6.42
C GLN A 35 20.89 6.16 -7.93
N ALA A 36 21.99 6.58 -8.58
CA ALA A 36 22.03 6.73 -10.04
C ALA A 36 21.70 5.41 -10.77
N ALA A 37 22.24 4.29 -10.30
CA ALA A 37 21.94 2.97 -10.88
C ALA A 37 20.47 2.56 -10.69
N ILE A 38 19.91 2.76 -9.51
CA ILE A 38 18.50 2.48 -9.20
C ILE A 38 17.59 3.39 -10.04
N CYS A 39 17.89 4.68 -10.13
CA CYS A 39 17.13 5.63 -10.94
C CYS A 39 17.14 5.28 -12.43
N ALA A 40 18.28 4.84 -12.97
CA ALA A 40 18.37 4.35 -14.34
C ALA A 40 17.58 3.04 -14.56
N ALA A 41 17.36 2.27 -13.51
CA ALA A 41 16.60 1.02 -13.52
C ALA A 41 15.08 1.21 -13.37
N SER A 42 14.55 2.44 -13.46
CA SER A 42 13.11 2.74 -13.40
C SER A 42 12.43 2.21 -12.12
N PRO A 43 12.75 2.81 -10.95
CA PRO A 43 12.29 2.33 -9.66
C PRO A 43 10.79 2.59 -9.46
N ARG A 44 10.12 1.71 -8.72
CA ARG A 44 8.69 1.71 -8.43
C ARG A 44 8.44 1.26 -7.00
N VAL A 45 7.28 1.62 -6.46
CA VAL A 45 6.83 1.18 -5.12
C VAL A 45 5.97 -0.07 -5.27
N GLY A 46 6.47 -1.18 -4.76
CA GLY A 46 5.80 -2.48 -4.72
C GLY A 46 4.92 -2.70 -3.48
N PRO A 47 4.46 -3.94 -3.26
CA PRO A 47 3.67 -4.33 -2.10
C PRO A 47 4.33 -3.92 -0.80
N MET A 48 3.53 -3.48 0.17
CA MET A 48 4.01 -3.10 1.51
C MET A 48 5.08 -1.98 1.50
N GLY A 49 5.20 -1.20 0.43
CA GLY A 49 6.17 -0.11 0.33
C GLY A 49 7.59 -0.52 -0.06
N ILE A 50 7.79 -1.78 -0.47
CA ILE A 50 9.07 -2.26 -1.00
C ILE A 50 9.47 -1.42 -2.21
N LEU A 51 10.72 -0.96 -2.27
CA LEU A 51 11.28 -0.38 -3.48
C LEU A 51 11.64 -1.50 -4.44
N GLU A 52 11.10 -1.49 -5.65
CA GLU A 52 11.45 -2.43 -6.71
C GLU A 52 12.07 -1.67 -7.89
N TYR A 53 13.10 -2.23 -8.52
CA TYR A 53 13.75 -1.60 -9.66
C TYR A 53 14.34 -2.64 -10.61
N GLY A 54 14.48 -2.26 -11.87
CA GLY A 54 15.07 -3.09 -12.92
C GLY A 54 14.20 -4.26 -13.37
N THR A 55 14.72 -5.06 -14.30
CA THR A 55 14.13 -6.32 -14.76
C THR A 55 15.23 -7.34 -15.03
N GLY A 56 14.88 -8.64 -14.97
CA GLY A 56 15.83 -9.72 -15.25
C GLY A 56 17.04 -9.68 -14.32
N ALA A 57 18.26 -9.67 -14.88
CA ALA A 57 19.51 -9.68 -14.11
C ALA A 57 19.79 -8.36 -13.37
N ALA A 58 19.12 -7.25 -13.73
CA ALA A 58 19.24 -5.96 -13.06
C ALA A 58 18.12 -5.71 -12.03
N ALA A 59 17.26 -6.70 -11.79
CA ALA A 59 16.17 -6.60 -10.83
C ALA A 59 16.71 -6.55 -9.39
N GLY A 60 16.13 -5.69 -8.58
CA GLY A 60 16.40 -5.64 -7.15
C GLY A 60 15.21 -5.12 -6.36
N SER A 61 15.23 -5.40 -5.06
CA SER A 61 14.19 -5.01 -4.12
C SER A 61 14.80 -4.56 -2.81
N VAL A 62 14.29 -3.47 -2.22
CA VAL A 62 14.71 -2.97 -0.91
C VAL A 62 13.46 -2.85 -0.01
N PRO A 63 13.45 -3.48 1.17
CA PRO A 63 12.32 -3.36 2.10
C PRO A 63 12.18 -1.91 2.61
N PRO A 64 11.01 -1.51 3.15
CA PRO A 64 10.79 -0.19 3.73
C PRO A 64 11.87 0.22 4.74
N ASP A 65 12.01 1.53 4.98
CA ASP A 65 13.17 2.20 5.57
C ASP A 65 14.27 2.48 4.54
N TYR A 66 13.96 3.31 3.55
CA TYR A 66 14.88 3.82 2.53
C TYR A 66 14.52 5.24 2.09
N ALA A 67 15.49 5.95 1.50
CA ALA A 67 15.24 7.16 0.72
C ALA A 67 15.94 7.10 -0.64
N LEU A 68 15.17 7.30 -1.70
CA LEU A 68 15.64 7.35 -3.08
C LEU A 68 15.37 8.74 -3.67
N ASN A 69 16.42 9.36 -4.22
CA ASN A 69 16.32 10.66 -4.87
C ASN A 69 16.74 10.57 -6.34
N CYS A 70 15.76 10.46 -7.23
CA CYS A 70 15.95 10.59 -8.68
C CYS A 70 15.56 12.01 -9.15
N PRO A 71 16.00 12.44 -10.35
CA PRO A 71 15.61 13.73 -10.90
C PRO A 71 14.09 13.95 -10.97
N ASP A 72 13.35 12.93 -11.42
CA ASP A 72 11.90 12.99 -11.66
C ASP A 72 11.08 12.10 -10.70
N LEU A 73 11.70 11.59 -9.64
CA LEU A 73 11.02 10.75 -8.65
C LEU A 73 11.78 10.81 -7.32
N ARG A 74 11.07 11.10 -6.23
CA ARG A 74 11.60 10.95 -4.88
C ARG A 74 10.71 10.00 -4.11
N VAL A 75 11.31 9.02 -3.46
CA VAL A 75 10.57 8.05 -2.63
C VAL A 75 11.25 7.94 -1.29
N THR A 76 10.47 8.13 -0.23
CA THR A 76 10.92 7.87 1.14
C THR A 76 9.93 6.91 1.76
N ALA A 77 10.41 5.74 2.18
CA ALA A 77 9.64 4.82 2.99
C ALA A 77 10.28 4.79 4.38
N GLU A 78 9.56 5.25 5.40
CA GLU A 78 10.03 5.25 6.78
C GLU A 78 8.97 4.59 7.67
N ARG A 79 9.35 3.49 8.31
CA ARG A 79 8.52 2.63 9.15
C ARG A 79 7.23 2.16 8.46
N TRP A 80 6.20 2.99 8.55
CA TRP A 80 4.84 2.72 8.10
C TRP A 80 4.30 3.81 7.17
N THR A 81 5.16 4.70 6.68
CA THR A 81 4.77 5.80 5.80
C THR A 81 5.63 5.76 4.55
N VAL A 82 4.99 5.75 3.39
CA VAL A 82 5.64 5.90 2.09
C VAL A 82 5.23 7.25 1.52
N THR A 83 6.20 8.09 1.22
CA THR A 83 6.02 9.38 0.54
C THR A 83 6.65 9.28 -0.84
N VAL A 84 5.85 9.56 -1.87
CA VAL A 84 6.27 9.63 -3.27
C VAL A 84 6.05 11.06 -3.74
N TRP A 85 7.06 11.64 -4.39
CA TRP A 85 6.93 12.87 -5.14
C TRP A 85 7.37 12.64 -6.59
N ALA A 86 6.64 13.21 -7.53
CA ALA A 86 7.01 13.27 -8.94
C ALA A 86 6.56 14.62 -9.56
N PRO A 87 7.08 15.02 -10.75
CA PRO A 87 6.72 16.28 -11.39
C PRO A 87 5.23 16.47 -11.69
N THR A 88 4.47 15.38 -11.79
CA THR A 88 3.01 15.42 -11.97
C THR A 88 2.34 14.45 -11.02
N PHE A 89 1.10 14.77 -10.64
CA PHE A 89 0.30 13.89 -9.79
C PHE A 89 0.06 12.51 -10.43
N THR A 90 -0.21 12.46 -11.73
CA THR A 90 -0.34 11.21 -12.48
C THR A 90 0.94 10.37 -12.43
N ALA A 91 2.12 11.00 -12.56
CA ALA A 91 3.40 10.29 -12.45
C ALA A 91 3.64 9.74 -11.03
N ALA A 92 3.26 10.51 -9.99
CA ALA A 92 3.38 10.06 -8.61
C ALA A 92 2.47 8.85 -8.33
N LEU A 93 1.24 8.86 -8.83
CA LEU A 93 0.32 7.70 -8.75
C LEU A 93 0.87 6.50 -9.54
N ALA A 94 1.44 6.73 -10.72
CA ALA A 94 2.00 5.67 -11.56
C ALA A 94 3.28 5.03 -10.98
N ALA A 95 3.94 5.67 -10.01
CA ALA A 95 5.12 5.12 -9.35
C ALA A 95 4.82 3.82 -8.58
N PHE A 96 3.56 3.59 -8.17
CA PHE A 96 3.13 2.36 -7.52
C PHE A 96 2.91 1.24 -8.55
N LEU A 97 3.42 0.05 -8.26
CA LEU A 97 3.19 -1.14 -9.07
C LEU A 97 1.74 -1.61 -8.97
N PRO A 98 1.17 -2.21 -10.02
CA PRO A 98 -0.17 -2.79 -9.96
C PRO A 98 -0.38 -3.75 -8.80
N GLU A 99 0.63 -4.57 -8.50
CA GLU A 99 0.66 -5.59 -7.44
C GLU A 99 0.78 -4.98 -6.04
N ALA A 100 1.09 -3.69 -5.94
CA ALA A 100 1.15 -3.01 -4.65
C ALA A 100 -0.22 -2.89 -3.99
N GLU A 101 -1.31 -3.14 -4.71
CA GLU A 101 -2.70 -2.95 -4.25
C GLU A 101 -2.96 -1.52 -3.76
N PHE A 102 -2.23 -0.55 -4.31
CA PHE A 102 -2.37 0.86 -3.95
C PHE A 102 -3.74 1.40 -4.37
N LEU A 103 -4.48 1.96 -3.40
CA LEU A 103 -5.87 2.41 -3.55
C LEU A 103 -6.87 1.29 -3.92
N THR A 104 -6.46 0.02 -3.85
CA THR A 104 -7.36 -1.11 -3.92
C THR A 104 -8.20 -1.18 -2.65
N TYR A 105 -9.50 -1.40 -2.78
CA TYR A 105 -10.38 -1.61 -1.62
C TYR A 105 -11.01 -3.00 -1.56
N TYR A 106 -10.99 -3.76 -2.67
CA TYR A 106 -11.42 -5.15 -2.71
C TYR A 106 -10.95 -5.87 -3.98
N ALA A 107 -10.13 -6.93 -3.85
CA ALA A 107 -9.59 -7.67 -4.99
C ALA A 107 -9.01 -6.71 -6.06
N ASP A 108 -9.55 -6.67 -7.28
CA ASP A 108 -9.09 -5.74 -8.33
C ASP A 108 -9.83 -4.38 -8.33
N LEU A 109 -10.77 -4.16 -7.42
CA LEU A 109 -11.55 -2.93 -7.33
C LEU A 109 -10.77 -1.80 -6.65
N ARG A 110 -10.73 -0.64 -7.30
CA ARG A 110 -9.88 0.49 -6.91
C ARG A 110 -10.67 1.78 -6.69
N VAL A 111 -10.15 2.60 -5.78
CA VAL A 111 -10.49 4.02 -5.72
C VAL A 111 -9.88 4.68 -6.97
N ARG A 112 -10.72 5.33 -7.77
CA ARG A 112 -10.32 6.07 -8.97
C ARG A 112 -10.11 7.52 -8.58
N VAL A 113 -8.97 8.05 -9.00
CA VAL A 113 -8.56 9.40 -8.65
C VAL A 113 -8.18 10.15 -9.92
N THR A 114 -8.69 11.37 -10.03
CA THR A 114 -8.33 12.37 -11.05
C THR A 114 -7.99 13.68 -10.34
N ASP A 115 -7.61 14.71 -11.10
CA ASP A 115 -7.25 16.02 -10.54
C ASP A 115 -8.39 16.72 -9.79
N THR A 116 -9.64 16.34 -10.06
CA THR A 116 -10.84 17.03 -9.52
C THR A 116 -11.90 16.09 -8.97
N GLN A 117 -11.71 14.79 -9.06
CA GLN A 117 -12.72 13.82 -8.65
C GLN A 117 -12.10 12.56 -8.06
N VAL A 118 -12.73 12.06 -7.00
CA VAL A 118 -12.50 10.74 -6.43
C VAL A 118 -13.77 9.91 -6.54
N SER A 119 -13.65 8.69 -7.04
CA SER A 119 -14.72 7.70 -7.11
C SER A 119 -14.18 6.32 -6.75
N ALA A 120 -15.06 5.31 -6.80
CA ALA A 120 -14.68 3.91 -6.62
C ALA A 120 -15.20 3.12 -7.83
N ASP A 121 -14.55 2.00 -8.14
CA ASP A 121 -15.06 1.08 -9.15
C ASP A 121 -16.50 0.63 -8.81
N PRO A 122 -17.36 0.44 -9.82
CA PRO A 122 -18.68 -0.14 -9.58
C PRO A 122 -18.54 -1.58 -9.11
N ILE A 123 -19.45 -2.02 -8.24
CA ILE A 123 -19.44 -3.39 -7.69
C ILE A 123 -20.11 -4.42 -8.61
N ASP A 124 -20.59 -3.99 -9.77
CA ASP A 124 -21.40 -4.79 -10.70
C ASP A 124 -20.63 -6.00 -11.27
N SER A 125 -19.29 -5.93 -11.26
CA SER A 125 -18.41 -7.02 -11.70
C SER A 125 -18.10 -8.04 -10.60
N VAL A 126 -18.56 -7.81 -9.36
CA VAL A 126 -18.28 -8.69 -8.22
C VAL A 126 -19.25 -9.88 -8.21
N PRO A 127 -18.76 -11.12 -8.10
CA PRO A 127 -19.62 -12.30 -7.93
C PRO A 127 -20.59 -12.14 -6.74
N GLU A 128 -21.84 -12.60 -6.89
CA GLU A 128 -22.89 -12.42 -5.88
C GLU A 128 -22.48 -12.92 -4.48
N ALA A 129 -21.74 -14.03 -4.41
CA ALA A 129 -21.22 -14.62 -3.19
C ALA A 129 -20.27 -13.71 -2.40
N LEU A 130 -19.71 -12.67 -3.03
CA LEU A 130 -18.73 -11.74 -2.46
C LEU A 130 -19.34 -10.35 -2.17
N LEU A 131 -20.59 -10.10 -2.57
CA LEU A 131 -21.24 -8.79 -2.37
C LEU A 131 -21.34 -8.39 -0.91
N ASP A 132 -21.56 -9.35 0.00
CA ASP A 132 -21.62 -9.09 1.44
C ASP A 132 -20.27 -8.64 2.03
N GLU A 133 -19.15 -9.01 1.39
CA GLU A 133 -17.82 -8.53 1.76
C GLU A 133 -17.63 -7.09 1.30
N VAL A 134 -17.92 -6.81 0.02
CA VAL A 134 -17.77 -5.47 -0.56
C VAL A 134 -18.71 -4.45 0.10
N ARG A 135 -19.91 -4.85 0.50
CA ARG A 135 -20.87 -3.99 1.22
C ARG A 135 -20.34 -3.50 2.57
N ARG A 136 -19.34 -4.17 3.16
CA ARG A 136 -18.71 -3.76 4.43
C ARG A 136 -17.56 -2.79 4.22
N VAL A 137 -17.11 -2.61 2.98
CA VAL A 137 -16.09 -1.62 2.64
C VAL A 137 -16.69 -0.22 2.74
N THR A 138 -15.95 0.70 3.36
CA THR A 138 -16.24 2.13 3.36
C THR A 138 -15.05 2.90 2.85
N VAL A 139 -15.26 3.79 1.89
CA VAL A 139 -14.26 4.74 1.40
C VAL A 139 -14.75 6.16 1.68
N THR A 140 -13.90 6.95 2.33
CA THR A 140 -14.16 8.37 2.58
C THR A 140 -13.02 9.23 2.07
N VAL A 141 -13.37 10.42 1.58
CA VAL A 141 -12.42 11.46 1.16
C VAL A 141 -12.56 12.64 2.09
N THR A 142 -11.45 13.15 2.62
CA THR A 142 -11.42 14.31 3.50
C THR A 142 -10.49 15.37 2.91
N PRO A 143 -11.00 16.46 2.33
CA PRO A 143 -10.19 17.62 1.96
C PRO A 143 -9.46 18.17 3.19
N LEU A 144 -8.23 18.64 3.04
CA LEU A 144 -7.47 19.20 4.16
C LEU A 144 -8.20 20.45 4.69
N GLY A 145 -8.61 20.41 5.96
CA GLY A 145 -9.39 21.48 6.59
C GLY A 145 -10.89 21.45 6.30
N GLY A 146 -11.38 20.46 5.54
CA GLY A 146 -12.80 20.26 5.23
C GLY A 146 -13.44 19.06 5.95
N PRO A 147 -14.76 18.89 5.85
CA PRO A 147 -15.45 17.71 6.36
C PRO A 147 -15.17 16.47 5.50
N ALA A 148 -15.20 15.31 6.13
CA ALA A 148 -15.15 14.03 5.42
C ALA A 148 -16.40 13.83 4.55
N GLN A 149 -16.19 13.31 3.34
CA GLN A 149 -17.20 13.04 2.33
C GLN A 149 -17.18 11.56 1.98
N LEU A 150 -18.36 10.98 1.74
CA LEU A 150 -18.51 9.55 1.51
C LEU A 150 -18.37 9.23 0.01
N VAL A 151 -17.46 8.32 -0.33
CA VAL A 151 -17.26 7.84 -1.72
C VAL A 151 -17.91 6.48 -1.93
N LEU A 152 -17.76 5.56 -0.98
CA LEU A 152 -18.31 4.21 -1.06
C LEU A 152 -18.83 3.78 0.32
N ARG A 153 -20.05 3.23 0.38
CA ARG A 153 -20.56 2.49 1.53
C ARG A 153 -21.69 1.56 1.10
N GLY A 154 -21.70 0.33 1.64
CA GLY A 154 -22.79 -0.59 1.35
C GLY A 154 -22.86 -0.98 -0.14
N GLY A 155 -21.75 -0.89 -0.86
CA GLY A 155 -21.70 -1.10 -2.31
C GLY A 155 -22.19 0.08 -3.16
N VAL A 156 -22.65 1.17 -2.56
CA VAL A 156 -23.11 2.36 -3.28
C VAL A 156 -21.95 3.32 -3.48
N VAL A 157 -21.64 3.64 -4.74
CA VAL A 157 -20.61 4.60 -5.13
C VAL A 157 -21.23 5.99 -5.29
N THR A 158 -20.68 6.98 -4.61
CA THR A 158 -21.03 8.40 -4.73
C THR A 158 -19.76 9.18 -5.07
N PRO A 159 -19.51 9.52 -6.34
CA PRO A 159 -18.33 10.30 -6.72
C PRO A 159 -18.28 11.64 -5.99
N VAL A 160 -17.09 12.02 -5.54
CA VAL A 160 -16.83 13.28 -4.83
C VAL A 160 -16.01 14.19 -5.73
N THR A 161 -16.54 15.37 -6.02
CA THR A 161 -15.81 16.43 -6.73
C THR A 161 -15.07 17.31 -5.71
N LEU A 162 -13.81 17.59 -6.01
CA LEU A 162 -12.90 18.37 -5.18
C LEU A 162 -12.47 19.64 -5.91
N GLU A 163 -12.03 20.63 -5.14
CA GLU A 163 -11.36 21.80 -5.70
C GLU A 163 -10.06 21.35 -6.40
N PRO A 164 -9.79 21.82 -7.64
CA PRO A 164 -8.58 21.45 -8.37
C PRO A 164 -7.32 21.79 -7.56
N GLY A 165 -6.40 20.84 -7.44
CA GLY A 165 -5.12 21.02 -6.73
C GLY A 165 -5.22 20.99 -5.20
N ALA A 166 -6.42 20.87 -4.62
CA ALA A 166 -6.56 20.76 -3.17
C ALA A 166 -5.95 19.45 -2.66
N THR A 167 -5.26 19.51 -1.52
CA THR A 167 -4.81 18.31 -0.79
C THR A 167 -5.98 17.63 -0.10
N TYR A 168 -6.04 16.30 -0.14
CA TYR A 168 -7.07 15.51 0.52
C TYR A 168 -6.54 14.15 0.97
N ARG A 169 -7.27 13.50 1.87
CA ARG A 169 -6.98 12.14 2.33
C ARG A 169 -8.09 11.18 1.92
N VAL A 170 -7.70 10.04 1.37
CA VAL A 170 -8.57 8.88 1.14
C VAL A 170 -8.36 7.91 2.29
N ASP A 171 -9.43 7.57 3.00
CA ASP A 171 -9.44 6.55 4.03
C ASP A 171 -10.29 5.37 3.54
N ILE A 172 -9.71 4.16 3.54
CA ILE A 172 -10.37 2.92 3.11
C ILE A 172 -10.47 2.02 4.35
N ARG A 173 -11.70 1.66 4.71
CA ARG A 173 -11.99 0.76 5.84
C ARG A 173 -12.62 -0.53 5.34
N THR A 174 -12.04 -1.64 5.79
CA THR A 174 -12.44 -2.99 5.45
C THR A 174 -12.46 -3.84 6.71
N ASP A 175 -13.44 -4.74 6.85
CA ASP A 175 -13.60 -5.57 8.07
C ASP A 175 -12.94 -6.96 7.94
N ARG A 176 -12.71 -7.43 6.71
CA ARG A 176 -12.28 -8.82 6.44
C ARG A 176 -11.07 -8.94 5.52
N THR A 177 -11.03 -8.15 4.45
CA THR A 177 -9.89 -8.09 3.54
C THR A 177 -8.90 -7.06 4.09
N PRO A 178 -7.67 -7.43 4.47
CA PRO A 178 -6.67 -6.45 4.86
C PRO A 178 -6.39 -5.51 3.69
N ASN A 179 -6.47 -4.20 3.93
CA ASN A 179 -5.98 -3.21 2.98
C ASN A 179 -4.55 -2.82 3.40
N PRO A 180 -3.53 -3.03 2.56
CA PRO A 180 -2.16 -2.59 2.88
C PRO A 180 -2.02 -1.07 3.05
N TRP A 181 -2.91 -0.29 2.44
CA TRP A 181 -2.89 1.18 2.39
C TRP A 181 -4.20 1.79 2.91
N PRO A 182 -4.51 1.66 4.21
CA PRO A 182 -5.79 2.11 4.77
C PRO A 182 -5.99 3.63 4.69
N SER A 183 -4.92 4.41 4.56
CA SER A 183 -4.98 5.87 4.52
C SER A 183 -3.94 6.44 3.57
N VAL A 184 -4.38 7.26 2.63
CA VAL A 184 -3.54 7.87 1.58
C VAL A 184 -3.86 9.36 1.48
N THR A 185 -2.89 10.20 1.76
CA THR A 185 -2.94 11.64 1.50
C THR A 185 -2.41 11.92 0.09
N LEU A 186 -3.16 12.70 -0.67
CA LEU A 186 -2.92 13.04 -2.06
C LEU A 186 -2.85 14.56 -2.17
N ASP A 187 -1.76 15.05 -2.74
CA ASP A 187 -1.55 16.47 -3.03
C ASP A 187 -1.28 16.67 -4.52
N PRO A 188 -2.35 16.89 -5.33
CA PRO A 188 -2.20 17.03 -6.77
C PRO A 188 -1.38 18.26 -7.18
N ALA A 189 -1.41 19.35 -6.40
CA ALA A 189 -0.68 20.57 -6.72
C ALA A 189 0.84 20.41 -6.64
N SER A 190 1.32 19.62 -5.67
CA SER A 190 2.75 19.35 -5.52
C SER A 190 3.23 18.08 -6.23
N GLY A 191 2.32 17.24 -6.72
CA GLY A 191 2.65 15.92 -7.28
C GLY A 191 3.10 14.93 -6.20
N THR A 192 2.52 15.04 -4.99
CA THR A 192 2.91 14.23 -3.83
C THR A 192 1.81 13.24 -3.45
N VAL A 193 2.22 12.03 -3.10
CA VAL A 193 1.39 10.96 -2.54
C VAL A 193 2.05 10.50 -1.25
N GLN A 194 1.31 10.52 -0.15
CA GLN A 194 1.77 9.98 1.12
C GLN A 194 0.81 8.88 1.59
N ALA A 195 1.29 7.65 1.67
CA ALA A 195 0.50 6.49 2.02
C ALA A 195 0.95 5.92 3.38
N GLN A 196 -0.02 5.60 4.23
CA GLN A 196 0.23 4.89 5.48
C GLN A 196 0.00 3.40 5.27
N LEU A 197 0.98 2.60 5.67
CA LEU A 197 0.89 1.14 5.68
C LEU A 197 0.02 0.66 6.85
N ALA A 198 -0.72 -0.42 6.63
CA ALA A 198 -1.38 -1.16 7.70
C ALA A 198 -0.34 -1.69 8.70
N ARG A 199 -0.72 -1.69 9.98
CA ARG A 199 0.10 -2.19 11.09
C ARG A 199 -0.21 -3.64 11.41
#